data_AF-A0A174IXU5-F1
#
_entry.id   AF-A0A174IXU5-F1
#
_cell.length_a   1.000
_cell.length_b   1.000
_cell.length_c   1.000
_cell.angle_alpha   90.00
_cell.angle_beta   90.00
_cell.angle_gamma   90.00
#
_symmetry.space_group_name_H-M   'P 1'
#
loop_
_entity.id
_entity.type
_entity.pdbx_description
1 polymer ?
#
loop_
_entity_poly.entity_id
_entity_poly.type
_entity_poly.pdbx_seq_one_letter_code
_entity_poly.pdbx_strand_id
1 'polypeptide(L)'
;MATRVERGGIEECVKKINSAIEQLTSAATEINSSMDELPNYWEGAAYDNARSTYEEEYQTLLTTTVPEAVGNFRDYINQCMEKIIEIDEQLAGN
;
A
#
# COMPACT_ATOMS: atom_id res chain seq x y z
N MET A 1 20.04 -14.99 28.32
CA MET A 1 18.84 -14.15 28.54
C MET A 1 17.91 -14.46 27.38
N ALA A 2 16.86 -15.24 27.60
CA ALA A 2 15.95 -15.64 26.52
C ALA A 2 15.12 -14.41 26.11
N THR A 3 15.51 -13.75 25.02
CA THR A 3 14.64 -12.80 24.33
C THR A 3 13.49 -13.60 23.71
N ARG A 4 12.43 -13.80 24.49
CA ARG A 4 11.21 -14.45 24.00
C ARG A 4 10.59 -13.56 22.93
N VAL A 5 10.55 -14.05 21.69
CA VAL A 5 9.73 -13.42 20.65
C VAL A 5 8.26 -13.69 20.98
N GLU A 6 7.48 -12.63 21.19
CA GLU A 6 6.03 -12.73 21.39
C GLU A 6 5.37 -12.75 20.00
N ARG A 7 5.32 -13.94 19.39
CA ARG A 7 4.88 -14.13 18.00
C ARG A 7 3.50 -13.53 17.72
N GLY A 8 2.57 -13.64 18.66
CA GLY A 8 1.20 -13.13 18.51
C GLY A 8 1.17 -11.61 18.31
N GLY A 9 1.91 -10.86 19.12
CA GLY A 9 1.99 -9.40 19.01
C GLY A 9 2.69 -8.92 17.75
N ILE A 10 3.70 -9.65 17.26
CA ILE A 10 4.37 -9.32 15.99
C ILE A 10 3.43 -9.55 14.81
N GLU A 11 2.73 -10.69 14.79
CA GLU A 11 1.72 -10.97 13.76
C GLU A 11 0.60 -9.92 13.78
N GLU A 12 0.16 -9.47 14.96
CA GLU A 12 -0.84 -8.42 15.08
C GLU A 12 -0.35 -7.07 14.53
N CYS A 13 0.90 -6.71 14.82
CA CYS A 13 1.54 -5.51 14.26
C CYS A 13 1.62 -5.58 12.73
N VAL A 14 2.05 -6.71 12.17
CA VAL A 14 2.12 -6.92 10.72
C VAL A 14 0.72 -6.83 10.08
N LYS A 15 -0.30 -7.42 10.71
CA LYS A 15 -1.69 -7.29 10.25
C LYS A 15 -2.14 -5.82 10.20
N LYS A 16 -1.87 -5.04 11.25
CA LYS A 16 -2.21 -3.61 11.29
C LYS A 16 -1.53 -2.83 10.17
N ILE A 17 -0.25 -3.12 9.91
CA ILE A 17 0.52 -2.50 8.83
C ILE A 17 -0.08 -2.88 7.47
N ASN A 18 -0.35 -4.17 7.24
CA ASN A 18 -0.96 -4.64 5.99
C ASN A 18 -2.34 -4.01 5.72
N SER A 19 -3.18 -3.86 6.74
CA SER A 19 -4.46 -3.16 6.60
C SER A 19 -4.29 -1.67 6.26
N ALA A 20 -3.31 -0.97 6.85
CA ALA A 20 -3.02 0.42 6.50
C ALA A 20 -2.52 0.56 5.05
N ILE A 21 -1.71 -0.39 4.59
CA ILE A 21 -1.23 -0.48 3.19
C ILE A 21 -2.42 -0.69 2.24
N GLU A 22 -3.34 -1.59 2.56
CA GLU A 22 -4.55 -1.81 1.74
C GLU A 22 -5.40 -0.54 1.62
N GLN A 23 -5.54 0.21 2.72
CA GLN A 23 -6.25 1.50 2.71
C GLN A 23 -5.60 2.52 1.77
N LEU A 24 -4.27 2.54 1.64
CA LEU A 24 -3.58 3.43 0.69
C LEU A 24 -3.92 3.06 -0.77
N THR A 25 -3.95 1.77 -1.10
CA THR A 25 -4.36 1.30 -2.43
C THR A 25 -5.82 1.67 -2.74
N SER A 26 -6.71 1.46 -1.76
CA SER A 26 -8.12 1.83 -1.90
C SER A 26 -8.29 3.33 -2.10
N ALA A 27 -7.60 4.16 -1.32
CA ALA A 27 -7.66 5.61 -1.45
C ALA A 27 -7.17 6.08 -2.83
N ALA A 28 -6.06 5.52 -3.34
CA ALA A 28 -5.57 5.85 -4.68
C ALA A 28 -6.58 5.49 -5.78
N THR A 29 -7.24 4.35 -5.63
CA THR A 29 -8.30 3.90 -6.55
C THR A 29 -9.51 4.83 -6.51
N GLU A 30 -9.97 5.21 -5.30
CA GLU A 30 -11.11 6.09 -5.09
C GLU A 30 -10.87 7.49 -5.65
N ILE A 31 -9.66 8.03 -5.48
CA ILE A 31 -9.26 9.30 -6.10
C ILE A 31 -9.34 9.19 -7.63
N ASN A 32 -8.81 8.12 -8.22
CA ASN A 32 -8.86 7.95 -9.67
C ASN A 32 -10.30 7.82 -10.18
N SER A 33 -11.14 7.03 -9.52
CA SER A 33 -12.55 6.91 -9.88
C SER A 33 -13.30 8.23 -9.78
N SER A 34 -13.04 9.02 -8.72
CA SER A 34 -13.66 10.35 -8.56
C SER A 34 -13.24 11.30 -9.69
N MET A 35 -11.99 11.21 -10.16
CA MET A 35 -11.51 12.00 -11.29
C MET A 35 -12.15 11.56 -12.62
N ASP A 36 -12.54 10.29 -12.75
CA ASP A 36 -13.27 9.78 -13.90
C ASP A 36 -14.76 10.21 -13.90
N GLU A 37 -15.28 10.69 -12.76
CA GLU A 37 -16.63 11.25 -12.65
C GLU A 37 -16.71 12.75 -12.98
N LEU A 38 -15.59 13.48 -12.97
CA LEU A 38 -15.53 14.91 -13.31
C LEU A 38 -16.26 15.30 -14.61
N PRO A 39 -16.18 14.55 -15.73
CA PRO A 39 -16.91 14.90 -16.95
C PRO A 39 -18.44 14.94 -16.78
N ASN A 40 -19.01 14.38 -15.71
CA ASN A 40 -20.44 14.50 -15.42
C ASN A 40 -20.85 15.91 -14.95
N TYR A 41 -19.89 16.72 -14.51
CA TYR A 41 -20.12 18.02 -13.86
C TYR A 41 -19.40 19.18 -14.55
N TRP A 42 -18.43 18.90 -15.41
CA TRP A 42 -17.60 19.91 -16.07
C TRP A 42 -17.24 19.50 -17.49
N GLU A 43 -17.49 20.38 -18.46
CA GLU A 43 -17.24 20.16 -19.88
C GLU A 43 -16.57 21.37 -20.56
N GLY A 44 -16.04 21.13 -21.76
CA GLY A 44 -15.42 22.14 -22.63
C GLY A 44 -13.89 22.19 -22.53
N ALA A 45 -13.27 23.06 -23.32
CA ALA A 45 -11.81 23.09 -23.51
C ALA A 45 -10.99 23.25 -22.21
N ALA A 46 -11.55 23.87 -21.18
CA ALA A 46 -10.89 23.97 -19.87
C ALA A 46 -10.85 22.62 -19.13
N TYR A 47 -11.92 21.83 -19.22
CA TYR A 47 -11.96 20.46 -18.72
C TYR A 47 -10.98 19.58 -19.50
N ASP A 48 -10.99 19.65 -20.84
CA ASP A 48 -10.11 18.82 -21.68
C ASP A 48 -8.62 19.05 -21.33
N ASN A 49 -8.23 20.31 -21.12
CA ASN A 49 -6.87 20.64 -20.67
C ASN A 49 -6.56 20.08 -19.29
N ALA A 50 -7.47 20.23 -18.32
CA ALA A 50 -7.28 19.70 -16.96
C ALA A 50 -7.21 18.16 -16.95
N ARG A 51 -8.01 17.50 -17.78
CA ARG A 51 -8.00 16.04 -17.94
C ARG A 51 -6.68 15.56 -18.54
N SER A 52 -6.17 16.24 -19.56
CA SER A 52 -4.85 15.94 -20.15
C SER A 52 -3.75 16.01 -19.10
N THR A 53 -3.70 17.07 -18.28
CA THR A 53 -2.73 17.18 -17.19
C THR A 53 -2.89 16.07 -16.16
N TYR A 54 -4.13 15.69 -15.82
CA TYR A 54 -4.37 14.56 -14.91
C TYR A 54 -3.82 13.23 -15.45
N GLU A 55 -4.09 12.93 -16.72
CA GLU A 55 -3.64 11.70 -17.38
C GLU A 55 -2.11 11.65 -17.51
N GLU A 56 -1.48 12.77 -17.82
CA GLU A 56 -0.02 12.86 -17.97
C GLU A 56 0.72 12.81 -16.63
N GLU A 57 0.25 13.55 -15.62
CA GLU A 57 1.02 13.76 -14.38
C GLU A 57 0.60 12.86 -13.22
N TYR A 58 -0.70 12.53 -13.10
CA TYR A 58 -1.26 11.98 -11.86
C TYR A 58 -1.86 10.58 -12.01
N GLN A 59 -2.39 10.22 -13.18
CA GLN A 59 -3.06 8.93 -13.37
C GLN A 59 -2.09 7.77 -13.17
N THR A 60 -0.86 7.85 -13.70
CA THR A 60 0.17 6.81 -13.52
C THR A 60 0.58 6.66 -12.05
N LEU A 61 0.67 7.79 -11.32
CA LEU A 61 0.99 7.80 -9.90
C LEU A 61 -0.04 7.00 -9.09
N LEU A 62 -1.33 7.24 -9.35
CA LEU A 62 -2.43 6.62 -8.61
C LEU A 62 -2.69 5.16 -9.01
N THR A 63 -2.54 4.84 -10.30
CA THR A 63 -2.89 3.50 -10.84
C THR A 63 -1.73 2.51 -10.83
N THR A 64 -0.48 3.00 -10.79
CA THR A 64 0.72 2.16 -10.89
C THR A 64 1.69 2.42 -9.74
N THR A 65 2.24 3.63 -9.62
CA THR A 65 3.35 3.88 -8.68
C THR A 65 2.96 3.67 -7.22
N VAL A 66 1.81 4.19 -6.78
CA VAL A 66 1.33 4.00 -5.40
C VAL A 66 1.04 2.51 -5.14
N PRO A 67 0.21 1.80 -5.94
CA PRO A 67 -0.03 0.37 -5.77
C PRO A 67 1.23 -0.50 -5.75
N GLU A 68 2.21 -0.23 -6.62
CA GLU A 68 3.48 -0.96 -6.64
C GLU A 68 4.32 -0.69 -5.38
N ALA A 69 4.46 0.58 -4.99
CA ALA A 69 5.24 0.95 -3.81
C ALA A 69 4.65 0.35 -2.53
N VAL A 70 3.33 0.39 -2.36
CA VAL A 70 2.66 -0.20 -1.19
C VAL A 70 2.71 -1.73 -1.23
N GLY A 71 2.60 -2.35 -2.41
CA GLY A 71 2.81 -3.79 -2.59
C GLY A 71 4.21 -4.24 -2.19
N ASN A 72 5.24 -3.55 -2.66
CA ASN A 72 6.63 -3.80 -2.29
C ASN A 72 6.86 -3.63 -0.78
N PHE A 73 6.25 -2.61 -0.18
CA PHE A 73 6.37 -2.37 1.26
C PHE A 73 5.69 -3.50 2.07
N ARG A 74 4.52 -3.98 1.63
CA ARG A 74 3.83 -5.14 2.22
C ARG A 74 4.72 -6.38 2.22
N ASP A 75 5.32 -6.67 1.06
CA ASP A 75 6.15 -7.85 0.90
C ASP A 75 7.41 -7.77 1.78
N TYR A 76 8.02 -6.59 1.89
CA TYR A 76 9.13 -6.35 2.81
C TYR A 76 8.75 -6.61 4.27
N ILE A 77 7.60 -6.11 4.73
CA ILE A 77 7.13 -6.31 6.11
C ILE A 77 6.86 -7.79 6.40
N ASN A 78 6.25 -8.51 5.45
CA ASN A 78 6.01 -9.94 5.59
C ASN A 78 7.33 -10.73 5.64
N GLN A 79 8.32 -10.39 4.79
CA GLN A 79 9.65 -11.02 4.84
C GLN A 79 10.38 -10.74 6.16
N CYS A 80 10.23 -9.54 6.73
CA CYS A 80 10.76 -9.23 8.05
C CYS A 80 10.16 -10.14 9.14
N MET A 81 8.85 -10.40 9.08
CA MET A 81 8.18 -11.30 10.00
C MET A 81 8.70 -12.74 9.88
N GLU A 82 8.81 -13.26 8.66
CA GLU A 82 9.35 -14.60 8.41
C GLU A 82 10.75 -14.77 8.98
N LYS A 83 11.64 -13.80 8.77
CA LYS A 83 12.99 -13.81 9.34
C LYS A 83 13.00 -13.79 10.86
N ILE A 84 12.09 -13.04 11.50
CA ILE A 84 11.98 -13.02 12.96
C ILE A 84 11.57 -14.40 13.48
N ILE A 85 10.63 -15.07 12.82
CA ILE A 85 10.19 -16.43 13.18
C ILE A 85 11.33 -17.42 13.01
N GLU A 86 12.05 -17.38 11.89
CA GLU A 86 13.20 -18.25 11.62
C GLU A 86 14.28 -18.13 12.71
N ILE A 87 14.63 -16.90 13.08
CA ILE A 87 15.63 -16.64 14.13
C ILE A 87 15.15 -17.17 15.49
N ASP A 88 13.87 -16.98 15.84
CA ASP A 88 13.30 -17.50 17.09
C ASP A 88 13.36 -19.03 17.16
N GLU A 89 13.05 -19.72 16.06
CA GLU A 89 13.12 -21.18 15.97
C GLU A 89 14.56 -21.70 16.11
N GLN A 90 15.52 -21.05 15.48
CA GLN A 90 16.94 -21.40 15.61
C GLN A 90 17.46 -21.22 17.04
N LEU A 91 16.99 -20.19 17.75
CA LEU A 91 17.38 -19.92 19.14
C LEU A 91 16.67 -20.83 20.15
N ALA A 92 15.45 -21.28 19.86
CA ALA A 92 14.69 -22.19 20.72
C ALA A 92 15.13 -23.66 20.62
N GLY A 93 15.80 -24.04 19.53
CA GLY A 93 16.35 -25.38 19.29
C GLY A 93 17.76 -25.63 19.86
N ASN A 94 18.38 -24.62 20.48
CA ASN A 94 19.66 -24.68 21.20
C ASN A 94 19.47 -24.54 22.72
#